data_AF-X0ZEH7-F1
#
_entry.id   AF-X0ZEH7-F1
#
_cell.length_a   1.000
_cell.length_b   1.000
_cell.length_c   1.000
_cell.angle_alpha   90.00
_cell.angle_beta   90.00
_cell.angle_gamma   90.00
#
_symmetry.space_group_name_H-M   'P 1'
#
loop_
_entity.id
_entity.type
_entity.pdbx_description
1 polymer ?
#
loop_
_entity_poly.entity_id
_entity_poly.type
_entity_poly.pdbx_seq_one_letter_code
_entity_poly.pdbx_strand_id
1 'polypeptide(L)'
;MGNEEKRIGVYICHCGSNIAGTVDVEQVVKSAQGLPSVAVARDYKYMCSDPGQELIRQDIKNLGLNRVVVASCSPLMHEKTFRRVCESVGLNPYLFEMANIREHCSWVTEDPAKATEKANALVSAAVRRVYYHEPLETKEVPVNPNTLVVGGGIAGIQAALEIADSEHKVYLVEREPSVGGHMAQLDKTFPTLDCSACILTPKMSDVGSHPYIELMTYSEVVDVAGFVGNFKVKIKKKARYV
;
A
#
# COMPACT_ATOMS: atom_id res chain seq x y z
N MET A 1 -22.83 -23.65 1.09
CA MET A 1 -22.72 -22.47 1.97
C MET A 1 -23.41 -21.29 1.29
N GLY A 2 -24.72 -21.09 1.32
CA GLY A 2 -25.78 -21.52 2.22
C GLY A 2 -26.69 -20.32 2.48
N ASN A 3 -27.38 -19.83 1.44
CA ASN A 3 -28.59 -18.98 1.45
C ASN A 3 -28.74 -17.83 2.47
N GLU A 4 -27.67 -17.31 3.05
CA GLU A 4 -27.73 -16.17 3.97
C GLU A 4 -28.04 -14.88 3.19
N GLU A 5 -29.08 -14.17 3.61
CA GLU A 5 -29.51 -12.91 3.01
C GLU A 5 -28.33 -11.92 2.98
N LYS A 6 -28.00 -11.37 1.81
CA LYS A 6 -26.92 -10.38 1.70
C LYS A 6 -27.40 -9.05 2.26
N ARG A 7 -26.64 -8.52 3.22
CA ARG A 7 -26.92 -7.26 3.91
C ARG A 7 -25.70 -6.35 3.76
N ILE A 8 -25.79 -5.40 2.85
CA ILE A 8 -24.70 -4.51 2.43
C ILE A 8 -24.83 -3.18 3.18
N GLY A 9 -23.75 -2.74 3.84
CA GLY A 9 -23.62 -1.37 4.32
C GLY A 9 -22.84 -0.51 3.33
N VAL A 10 -23.36 0.65 2.96
CA VAL A 10 -22.72 1.56 2.01
C VAL A 10 -22.35 2.87 2.70
N TYR A 11 -21.08 3.25 2.64
CA TYR A 11 -20.58 4.43 3.35
C TYR A 11 -19.94 5.41 2.38
N ILE A 12 -20.46 6.63 2.32
CA ILE A 12 -20.01 7.66 1.38
C ILE A 12 -19.19 8.71 2.13
N CYS A 13 -17.93 8.89 1.72
CA CYS A 13 -17.04 9.85 2.36
C CYS A 13 -17.13 11.23 1.71
N HIS A 14 -17.09 12.29 2.51
CA HIS A 14 -16.99 13.67 1.97
C HIS A 14 -15.54 14.04 1.68
N CYS A 15 -14.60 13.44 2.41
CA CYS A 15 -13.18 13.76 2.40
C CYS A 15 -12.92 15.27 2.58
N GLY A 16 -13.62 15.88 3.54
CA GLY A 16 -13.68 17.33 3.68
C GLY A 16 -14.43 17.94 2.49
N SER A 17 -13.77 18.77 1.70
CA SER A 17 -14.30 19.31 0.43
C SER A 17 -13.84 18.54 -0.80
N ASN A 18 -12.96 17.53 -0.67
CA ASN A 18 -12.37 16.86 -1.83
C ASN A 18 -13.38 16.04 -2.63
N ILE A 19 -14.39 15.46 -1.97
CA ILE A 19 -15.50 14.76 -2.64
C ILE A 19 -16.73 15.66 -2.59
N ALA A 20 -17.14 16.10 -1.41
CA ALA A 20 -18.36 16.89 -1.22
C ALA A 20 -18.35 18.28 -1.86
N GLY A 21 -17.19 18.79 -2.30
CA GLY A 21 -17.10 20.03 -3.06
C GLY A 21 -17.57 19.90 -4.52
N THR A 22 -17.69 18.67 -5.04
CA THR A 22 -18.03 18.40 -6.45
C THR A 22 -19.15 17.37 -6.58
N VAL A 23 -19.18 16.36 -5.71
CA VAL A 23 -20.19 15.30 -5.70
C VAL A 23 -21.23 15.63 -4.63
N ASP A 24 -22.51 15.59 -5.00
CA ASP A 24 -23.62 15.67 -4.04
C ASP A 24 -23.72 14.36 -3.26
N VAL A 25 -23.06 14.32 -2.11
CA VAL A 25 -22.98 13.12 -1.27
C VAL A 25 -24.34 12.69 -0.74
N GLU A 26 -25.21 13.64 -0.36
CA GLU A 26 -26.54 13.32 0.16
C GLU A 26 -27.40 12.62 -0.90
N GLN A 27 -27.31 13.07 -2.16
CA GLN A 27 -27.97 12.41 -3.27
C GLN A 27 -27.42 10.99 -3.47
N VAL A 28 -26.10 10.80 -3.38
CA VAL A 28 -25.49 9.47 -3.54
C VAL A 28 -25.91 8.52 -2.42
N VAL A 29 -26.04 9.00 -1.18
CA VAL A 29 -26.60 8.23 -0.05
C VAL A 29 -28.02 7.78 -0.37
N LYS A 30 -28.90 8.70 -0.78
CA LYS A 30 -30.30 8.38 -1.12
C LYS A 30 -30.39 7.36 -2.26
N SER A 31 -29.57 7.52 -3.29
CA SER A 31 -29.49 6.57 -4.40
C SER A 31 -29.02 5.19 -3.95
N ALA A 32 -28.03 5.12 -3.06
CA ALA A 32 -27.52 3.86 -2.51
C ALA A 32 -28.54 3.12 -1.64
N GLN A 33 -29.38 3.84 -0.87
CA GLN A 33 -30.45 3.24 -0.05
C GLN A 33 -31.49 2.49 -0.89
N GLY A 34 -31.72 2.90 -2.14
CA GLY A 34 -32.65 2.24 -3.05
C GLY A 34 -32.10 0.99 -3.75
N LEU A 35 -30.82 0.65 -3.56
CA LEU A 35 -30.19 -0.48 -4.24
C LEU A 35 -30.56 -1.82 -3.56
N PRO A 36 -30.70 -2.91 -4.33
CA PRO A 36 -30.98 -4.23 -3.77
C PRO A 36 -29.94 -4.67 -2.75
N SER A 37 -30.38 -5.31 -1.66
CA SER A 37 -29.52 -5.84 -0.59
C SER A 37 -28.77 -4.78 0.24
N VAL A 38 -28.97 -3.49 0.00
CA VAL A 38 -28.44 -2.42 0.86
C VAL A 38 -29.31 -2.30 2.10
N ALA A 39 -28.75 -2.66 3.26
CA ALA A 39 -29.43 -2.59 4.56
C ALA A 39 -29.26 -1.22 5.23
N VAL A 40 -28.17 -0.51 4.92
CA VAL A 40 -27.89 0.83 5.41
C VAL A 40 -27.01 1.58 4.42
N ALA A 41 -27.30 2.87 4.22
CA ALA A 41 -26.34 3.78 3.60
C ALA A 41 -26.21 5.05 4.43
N ARG A 42 -24.97 5.50 4.65
CA ARG A 42 -24.64 6.68 5.45
C ARG A 42 -23.51 7.46 4.79
N ASP A 43 -23.45 8.75 5.09
CA ASP A 43 -22.29 9.57 4.83
C ASP A 43 -21.56 9.96 6.12
N TYR A 44 -20.27 10.27 5.97
CA TYR A 44 -19.49 10.90 7.03
C TYR A 44 -18.33 11.71 6.45
N LYS A 45 -17.92 12.74 7.20
CA LYS A 45 -16.90 13.70 6.72
C LYS A 45 -15.58 13.03 6.35
N TYR A 46 -15.13 12.09 7.18
CA TYR A 46 -13.88 11.34 6.99
C TYR A 46 -14.08 9.87 7.36
N MET A 47 -14.49 9.03 6.41
CA MET A 47 -14.73 7.60 6.70
C MET A 47 -13.49 6.87 7.24
N CYS A 48 -12.27 7.32 6.90
CA CYS A 48 -11.04 6.70 7.38
C CYS A 48 -10.62 7.13 8.80
N SER A 49 -11.24 8.15 9.39
CA SER A 49 -10.94 8.55 10.77
C SER A 49 -11.55 7.58 11.78
N ASP A 50 -11.11 7.62 13.04
CA ASP A 50 -11.60 6.70 14.07
C ASP A 50 -13.14 6.72 14.22
N PRO A 51 -13.83 7.88 14.23
CA PRO A 51 -15.30 7.90 14.23
C PRO A 51 -15.93 7.27 12.97
N GLY A 52 -15.34 7.48 11.79
CA GLY A 52 -15.83 6.89 10.55
C GLY A 52 -15.66 5.37 10.52
N GLN A 53 -14.54 4.87 11.03
CA GLN A 53 -14.31 3.43 11.18
C GLN A 53 -15.25 2.82 12.23
N GLU A 54 -15.46 3.50 13.35
CA GLU A 54 -16.35 3.03 14.41
C GLU A 54 -17.81 2.97 13.96
N LEU A 55 -18.26 3.92 13.14
CA LEU A 55 -19.58 3.88 12.50
C LEU A 55 -19.79 2.56 11.73
N ILE A 56 -18.79 2.15 10.93
CA ILE A 56 -18.83 0.90 10.17
C ILE A 56 -18.87 -0.30 11.14
N ARG A 57 -18.00 -0.33 12.16
CA ARG A 57 -17.95 -1.42 13.15
C ARG A 57 -19.30 -1.62 13.84
N GLN A 58 -19.94 -0.53 14.26
CA GLN A 58 -21.21 -0.55 14.96
C GLN A 58 -22.33 -1.04 14.06
N ASP A 59 -22.42 -0.52 12.84
CA ASP A 59 -23.45 -0.96 11.89
C ASP A 59 -23.28 -2.44 11.52
N ILE A 60 -22.04 -2.94 11.34
CA ILE A 60 -21.80 -4.38 11.09
C ILE A 60 -22.41 -5.22 12.21
N LYS A 61 -22.15 -4.87 13.48
CA LYS A 61 -22.65 -5.60 14.65
C LYS A 61 -24.16 -5.44 14.84
N ASN A 62 -24.66 -4.21 14.77
CA ASN A 62 -26.03 -3.87 15.14
C ASN A 62 -27.05 -4.24 14.06
N LEU A 63 -26.66 -4.18 12.78
CA LEU A 63 -27.55 -4.42 11.65
C LEU A 63 -27.31 -5.77 10.96
N GLY A 64 -26.34 -6.56 11.48
CA GLY A 64 -25.97 -7.86 10.93
C GLY A 64 -25.45 -7.75 9.50
N LEU A 65 -24.62 -6.74 9.21
CA LEU A 65 -24.09 -6.57 7.86
C LEU A 65 -23.09 -7.68 7.57
N ASN A 66 -23.20 -8.27 6.38
CA ASN A 66 -22.27 -9.29 5.91
C ASN A 66 -21.48 -8.85 4.68
N ARG A 67 -21.67 -7.61 4.22
CA ARG A 67 -20.91 -6.98 3.12
C ARG A 67 -20.77 -5.48 3.38
N VAL A 68 -19.66 -4.89 2.96
CA VAL A 68 -19.41 -3.45 3.13
C VAL A 68 -18.91 -2.83 1.83
N VAL A 69 -19.48 -1.67 1.47
CA VAL A 69 -18.98 -0.79 0.42
C VAL A 69 -18.57 0.54 1.03
N VAL A 70 -17.36 1.01 0.74
CA VAL A 70 -16.96 2.39 1.08
C VAL A 70 -16.69 3.17 -0.20
N ALA A 71 -17.48 4.20 -0.45
CA ALA A 71 -17.32 5.13 -1.55
C ALA A 71 -16.46 6.31 -1.10
N SER A 72 -15.17 6.31 -1.48
CA SER A 72 -14.22 7.33 -1.04
C SER A 72 -13.05 7.49 -2.02
N CYS A 73 -11.82 7.29 -1.54
CA CYS A 73 -10.58 7.42 -2.28
C CYS A 73 -10.15 6.13 -2.99
N SER A 74 -8.95 6.11 -3.55
CA SER A 74 -8.38 4.93 -4.18
C SER A 74 -8.19 3.74 -3.23
N PRO A 75 -8.49 2.50 -3.67
CA PRO A 75 -8.16 1.29 -2.92
C PRO A 75 -6.66 1.15 -2.64
N LEU A 76 -5.79 1.73 -3.48
CA LEU A 76 -4.34 1.75 -3.24
C LEU A 76 -3.96 2.50 -1.95
N MET A 77 -4.85 3.36 -1.43
CA MET A 77 -4.61 4.15 -0.23
C MET A 77 -5.23 3.52 1.03
N HIS A 78 -6.53 3.22 1.01
CA HIS A 78 -7.27 2.85 2.24
C HIS A 78 -7.99 1.50 2.19
N GLU A 79 -7.84 0.68 1.15
CA GLU A 79 -8.46 -0.65 1.12
C GLU A 79 -8.02 -1.49 2.33
N LYS A 80 -6.71 -1.55 2.60
CA LYS A 80 -6.18 -2.27 3.77
C LYS A 80 -6.73 -1.74 5.09
N THR A 81 -6.97 -0.44 5.20
CA THR A 81 -7.56 0.18 6.39
C THR A 81 -8.96 -0.33 6.63
N PHE A 82 -9.85 -0.26 5.63
CA PHE A 82 -11.24 -0.71 5.78
C PHE A 82 -11.38 -2.22 5.86
N ARG A 83 -10.49 -2.99 5.24
CA ARG A 83 -10.40 -4.45 5.45
C ARG A 83 -10.12 -4.79 6.91
N ARG A 84 -9.16 -4.12 7.54
CA ARG A 84 -8.89 -4.29 8.99
C ARG A 84 -10.07 -3.87 9.86
N VAL A 85 -10.83 -2.85 9.46
CA VAL A 85 -12.07 -2.47 10.16
C VAL A 85 -13.08 -3.61 10.14
N CYS A 86 -13.35 -4.19 8.97
CA CYS A 86 -14.25 -5.34 8.84
C CYS A 86 -13.75 -6.53 9.69
N GLU A 87 -12.47 -6.86 9.56
CA GLU A 87 -11.83 -7.97 10.28
C GLU A 87 -11.89 -7.79 11.80
N SER A 88 -11.70 -6.56 12.30
CA SER A 88 -11.74 -6.26 13.74
C SER A 88 -13.08 -6.55 14.42
N VAL A 89 -14.14 -6.74 13.64
CA VAL A 89 -15.48 -7.10 14.13
C VAL A 89 -15.99 -8.44 13.57
N GLY A 90 -15.08 -9.26 13.04
CA GLY A 90 -15.37 -10.61 12.57
C GLY A 90 -15.95 -10.71 11.15
N LEU A 91 -16.05 -9.59 10.41
CA LEU A 91 -16.42 -9.64 9.00
C LEU A 91 -15.18 -9.96 8.16
N ASN A 92 -15.27 -11.00 7.32
CA ASN A 92 -14.16 -11.39 6.44
C ASN A 92 -13.70 -10.20 5.56
N PRO A 93 -12.40 -9.87 5.53
CA PRO A 93 -11.90 -8.66 4.86
C PRO A 93 -12.10 -8.65 3.34
N TYR A 94 -12.39 -9.79 2.71
CA TYR A 94 -12.66 -9.88 1.27
C TYR A 94 -14.14 -9.68 0.92
N LEU A 95 -15.00 -9.55 1.93
CA LEU A 95 -16.41 -9.17 1.82
C LEU A 95 -16.62 -7.64 1.80
N PHE A 96 -15.55 -6.93 1.48
CA PHE A 96 -15.46 -5.47 1.38
C PHE A 96 -15.14 -5.07 -0.07
N GLU A 97 -15.77 -4.00 -0.55
CA GLU A 97 -15.45 -3.36 -1.84
C GLU A 97 -15.31 -1.84 -1.68
N MET A 98 -14.40 -1.24 -2.42
CA MET A 98 -14.16 0.20 -2.38
C MET A 98 -14.56 0.84 -3.71
N ALA A 99 -15.43 1.85 -3.66
CA ALA A 99 -15.78 2.66 -4.83
C ALA A 99 -14.94 3.94 -4.81
N ASN A 100 -14.04 4.11 -5.78
CA ASN A 100 -13.22 5.32 -5.88
C ASN A 100 -14.03 6.45 -6.51
N ILE A 101 -14.55 7.37 -5.70
CA ILE A 101 -15.30 8.56 -6.13
C ILE A 101 -14.51 9.86 -5.91
N ARG A 102 -13.23 9.78 -5.53
CA ARG A 102 -12.33 10.94 -5.39
C ARG A 102 -11.42 11.09 -6.58
N GLU A 103 -10.34 10.30 -6.65
CA GLU A 103 -9.36 10.37 -7.74
C GLU A 103 -9.99 10.06 -9.10
N HIS A 104 -10.98 9.18 -9.13
CA HIS A 104 -11.64 8.77 -10.38
C HIS A 104 -12.95 9.53 -10.66
N CYS A 105 -13.37 10.45 -9.79
CA CYS A 105 -14.62 11.18 -9.99
C CYS A 105 -14.50 12.65 -9.58
N SER A 106 -14.57 13.00 -8.29
CA SER A 106 -14.66 14.39 -7.83
C SER A 106 -13.48 15.26 -8.27
N TRP A 107 -12.25 14.73 -8.29
CA TRP A 107 -11.06 15.49 -8.69
C TRP A 107 -10.90 15.69 -10.19
N VAL A 108 -11.62 14.93 -11.01
CA VAL A 108 -11.40 14.85 -12.47
C VAL A 108 -12.65 15.14 -13.29
N THR A 109 -13.78 15.43 -12.62
CA THR A 109 -15.06 15.72 -13.28
C THR A 109 -15.51 17.10 -12.84
N GLU A 110 -15.38 18.09 -13.72
CA GLU A 110 -15.65 19.50 -13.38
C GLU A 110 -17.13 19.79 -13.12
N ASP A 111 -18.02 19.15 -13.89
CA ASP A 111 -19.48 19.32 -13.79
C ASP A 111 -20.02 18.54 -12.58
N PRO A 112 -20.58 19.21 -11.55
CA PRO A 112 -21.07 18.56 -10.34
C PRO A 112 -22.22 17.56 -10.57
N ALA A 113 -23.10 17.84 -11.54
CA ALA A 113 -24.21 16.96 -11.85
C ALA A 113 -23.70 15.65 -12.48
N LYS A 114 -22.76 15.75 -13.42
CA LYS A 114 -22.10 14.58 -14.03
C LYS A 114 -21.22 13.83 -13.03
N ALA A 115 -20.54 14.54 -12.12
CA ALA A 115 -19.75 13.93 -11.07
C ALA A 115 -20.65 13.10 -10.12
N THR A 116 -21.81 13.64 -9.76
CA THR A 116 -22.80 12.95 -8.92
C THR A 116 -23.40 11.73 -9.62
N GLU A 117 -23.79 11.86 -10.89
CA GLU A 117 -24.26 10.75 -11.72
C GLU A 117 -23.22 9.62 -11.80
N LYS A 118 -21.96 9.99 -12.08
CA LYS A 118 -20.85 9.05 -12.13
C LYS A 118 -20.58 8.39 -10.78
N ALA A 119 -20.63 9.13 -9.68
CA ALA A 119 -20.50 8.57 -8.34
C ALA A 119 -21.59 7.53 -8.04
N ASN A 120 -22.85 7.80 -8.40
CA ASN A 120 -23.94 6.83 -8.29
C ASN A 120 -23.67 5.55 -9.09
N ALA A 121 -23.22 5.69 -10.33
CA ALA A 121 -22.89 4.54 -11.17
C ALA A 121 -21.77 3.69 -10.55
N LEU A 122 -20.72 4.33 -10.02
CA LEU A 122 -19.60 3.65 -9.36
C LEU A 122 -20.04 2.94 -8.07
N VAL A 123 -20.86 3.58 -7.25
CA VAL A 123 -21.41 2.98 -6.02
C VAL A 123 -22.32 1.80 -6.34
N SER A 124 -23.22 1.95 -7.32
CA SER A 124 -24.11 0.88 -7.77
C SER A 124 -23.32 -0.34 -8.29
N ALA A 125 -22.27 -0.10 -9.08
CA ALA A 125 -21.38 -1.15 -9.55
C ALA A 125 -20.65 -1.86 -8.39
N ALA A 126 -20.14 -1.11 -7.41
CA ALA A 126 -19.48 -1.68 -6.23
C ALA A 126 -20.44 -2.52 -5.36
N VAL A 127 -21.66 -2.03 -5.12
CA VAL A 127 -22.72 -2.78 -4.43
C VAL A 127 -23.05 -4.07 -5.18
N ARG A 128 -23.20 -4.00 -6.50
CA ARG A 128 -23.48 -5.18 -7.32
C ARG A 128 -22.32 -6.19 -7.29
N ARG A 129 -21.08 -5.72 -7.27
CA ARG A 129 -19.89 -6.57 -7.21
C ARG A 129 -19.74 -7.26 -5.86
N VAL A 130 -19.85 -6.51 -4.76
CA VAL A 130 -19.66 -7.05 -3.40
C VAL A 130 -20.71 -8.10 -3.03
N TYR A 131 -21.91 -8.01 -3.64
CA TYR A 131 -22.95 -9.02 -3.51
C TYR A 131 -22.44 -10.44 -3.85
N TYR A 132 -21.60 -10.54 -4.88
CA TYR A 132 -21.02 -11.79 -5.35
C TYR A 132 -19.67 -12.13 -4.72
N HIS A 133 -19.14 -11.30 -3.83
CA HIS A 133 -17.91 -11.64 -3.12
C HIS A 133 -18.12 -12.85 -2.23
N GLU A 134 -17.12 -13.72 -2.22
CA GLU A 134 -17.02 -14.88 -1.34
C GLU A 134 -15.95 -14.59 -0.28
N PRO A 135 -16.09 -15.13 0.95
CA PRO A 135 -15.04 -15.01 1.94
C PRO A 135 -13.79 -15.72 1.44
N LEU A 136 -12.63 -15.07 1.57
CA LEU A 136 -11.34 -15.66 1.25
C LEU A 136 -10.48 -15.78 2.50
N GLU A 137 -9.50 -16.66 2.44
CA GLU A 137 -8.53 -16.88 3.49
C GLU A 137 -7.16 -16.33 3.07
N THR A 138 -6.50 -15.65 4.00
CA THR A 138 -5.13 -15.20 3.80
C THR A 138 -4.21 -16.41 3.83
N LYS A 139 -3.40 -16.58 2.78
CA LYS A 139 -2.41 -17.66 2.72
C LYS A 139 -1.16 -17.24 3.50
N GLU A 140 -0.75 -18.08 4.44
CA GLU A 140 0.56 -17.96 5.07
C GLU A 140 1.63 -18.61 4.19
N VAL A 141 2.77 -17.94 4.09
CA VAL A 141 3.91 -18.38 3.28
C VAL A 141 5.18 -18.15 4.09
N PRO A 142 6.16 -19.07 4.03
CA PRO A 142 7.44 -18.86 4.71
C PRO A 142 8.13 -17.63 4.12
N VAL A 143 8.81 -16.86 4.95
CA VAL A 143 9.57 -15.67 4.53
C VAL A 143 11.05 -15.97 4.67
N ASN A 144 11.79 -15.84 3.56
CA ASN A 144 13.24 -15.82 3.60
C ASN A 144 13.70 -14.51 4.29
N PRO A 145 14.40 -14.57 5.43
CA PRO A 145 14.81 -13.39 6.17
C PRO A 145 15.99 -12.64 5.53
N ASN A 146 16.66 -13.25 4.54
CA ASN A 146 17.80 -12.63 3.89
C ASN A 146 17.34 -11.44 3.02
N THR A 147 18.11 -10.35 3.08
CA THR A 147 17.82 -9.13 2.31
C THR A 147 18.78 -8.98 1.13
N LEU A 148 18.26 -8.48 0.00
CA LEU A 148 19.07 -8.02 -1.13
C LEU A 148 18.97 -6.50 -1.25
N VAL A 149 20.11 -5.83 -1.24
CA VAL A 149 20.24 -4.39 -1.51
C VAL A 149 20.88 -4.22 -2.88
N VAL A 150 20.26 -3.39 -3.73
CA VAL A 150 20.74 -3.12 -5.10
C VAL A 150 21.23 -1.67 -5.18
N GLY A 151 22.53 -1.50 -5.38
CA GLY A 151 23.23 -0.22 -5.40
C GLY A 151 23.98 0.03 -4.10
N GLY A 152 25.31 0.12 -4.19
CA GLY A 152 26.24 0.42 -3.10
C GLY A 152 26.58 1.90 -2.97
N GLY A 153 25.63 2.81 -3.25
CA GLY A 153 25.74 4.22 -2.84
C GLY A 153 25.49 4.38 -1.33
N ILE A 154 25.62 5.61 -0.80
CA ILE A 154 25.42 5.88 0.63
C ILE A 154 24.10 5.32 1.20
N ALA A 155 23.01 5.41 0.44
CA ALA A 155 21.71 4.86 0.87
C ALA A 155 21.72 3.33 0.99
N GLY A 156 22.30 2.62 0.02
CA GLY A 156 22.38 1.16 0.05
C GLY A 156 23.41 0.64 1.05
N ILE A 157 24.54 1.35 1.22
CA ILE A 157 25.51 1.06 2.27
C ILE A 157 24.84 1.17 3.64
N GLN A 158 24.12 2.27 3.91
CA GLN A 158 23.46 2.47 5.19
C GLN A 158 22.37 1.42 5.44
N ALA A 159 21.52 1.14 4.45
CA ALA A 159 20.49 0.11 4.57
C ALA A 159 21.09 -1.28 4.82
N ALA A 160 22.20 -1.61 4.16
CA ALA A 160 22.88 -2.88 4.35
C ALA A 160 23.48 -3.00 5.76
N LEU A 161 24.14 -1.95 6.26
CA LEU A 161 24.71 -1.91 7.60
C LEU A 161 23.63 -2.05 8.68
N GLU A 162 22.55 -1.27 8.63
CA GLU A 162 21.48 -1.32 9.65
C GLU A 162 20.83 -2.72 9.77
N ILE A 163 20.60 -3.37 8.64
CA ILE A 163 20.03 -4.72 8.61
C ILE A 163 21.05 -5.75 9.13
N ALA A 164 22.31 -5.58 8.75
CA ALA A 164 23.38 -6.51 9.11
C ALA A 164 23.80 -6.38 10.59
N ASP A 165 23.78 -5.17 11.15
CA ASP A 165 24.00 -4.89 12.59
C ASP A 165 22.92 -5.52 13.45
N SER A 166 21.72 -5.74 12.88
CA SER A 166 20.65 -6.52 13.49
C SER A 166 20.82 -8.04 13.31
N GLU A 167 22.00 -8.51 12.90
CA GLU A 167 22.38 -9.92 12.68
C GLU A 167 21.61 -10.62 11.54
N HIS A 168 21.11 -9.86 10.55
CA HIS A 168 20.43 -10.42 9.37
C HIS A 168 21.35 -10.43 8.15
N LYS A 169 21.34 -11.54 7.40
CA LYS A 169 22.15 -11.69 6.17
C LYS A 169 21.68 -10.70 5.10
N VAL A 170 22.63 -9.94 4.57
CA VAL A 170 22.42 -9.00 3.46
C VAL A 170 23.31 -9.38 2.28
N TYR A 171 22.75 -9.37 1.08
CA TYR A 171 23.49 -9.37 -0.17
C TYR A 171 23.48 -7.94 -0.71
N LEU A 172 24.66 -7.33 -0.90
CA LEU A 172 24.77 -5.98 -1.45
C LEU A 172 25.36 -6.05 -2.85
N VAL A 173 24.57 -5.74 -3.87
CA VAL A 173 24.98 -5.78 -5.28
C VAL A 173 25.31 -4.38 -5.76
N GLU A 174 26.53 -4.18 -6.25
CA GLU A 174 26.99 -2.91 -6.83
C GLU A 174 27.46 -3.14 -8.26
N ARG A 175 26.92 -2.33 -9.18
CA ARG A 175 27.20 -2.41 -10.62
C ARG A 175 28.64 -2.08 -10.93
N GLU A 176 29.18 -1.04 -10.31
CA GLU A 176 30.54 -0.55 -10.56
C GLU A 176 31.58 -1.37 -9.76
N PRO A 177 32.88 -1.27 -10.11
CA PRO A 177 33.93 -1.98 -9.37
C PRO A 177 34.05 -1.60 -7.89
N SER A 178 33.53 -0.43 -7.50
CA SER A 178 33.58 0.09 -6.14
C SER A 178 32.19 0.55 -5.67
N VAL A 179 31.96 0.43 -4.36
CA VAL A 179 30.87 1.11 -3.65
C VAL A 179 31.20 2.60 -3.46
N GLY A 180 30.22 3.37 -2.98
CA GLY A 180 30.31 4.79 -2.68
C GLY A 180 29.33 5.65 -3.50
N GLY A 181 29.00 5.22 -4.72
CA GLY A 181 28.08 5.93 -5.62
C GLY A 181 28.55 7.35 -5.94
N HIS A 182 27.60 8.26 -6.24
CA HIS A 182 27.93 9.66 -6.54
C HIS A 182 28.57 10.41 -5.37
N MET A 183 28.29 10.00 -4.13
CA MET A 183 28.85 10.66 -2.95
C MET A 183 30.38 10.56 -2.93
N ALA A 184 30.95 9.44 -3.40
CA ALA A 184 32.40 9.28 -3.52
C ALA A 184 33.06 10.24 -4.53
N GLN A 185 32.27 10.89 -5.39
CA GLN A 185 32.74 11.86 -6.39
C GLN A 185 32.70 13.30 -5.87
N LEU A 186 32.06 13.53 -4.72
CA LEU A 186 31.91 14.86 -4.15
C LEU A 186 33.14 15.22 -3.29
N ASP A 187 33.57 16.48 -3.36
CA ASP A 187 34.58 17.01 -2.44
C ASP A 187 33.98 17.23 -1.05
N LYS A 188 32.85 17.96 -0.98
CA LYS A 188 32.18 18.34 0.27
C LYS A 188 30.68 18.10 0.25
N THR A 189 30.09 17.95 1.43
CA THR A 189 28.64 17.77 1.61
C THR A 189 28.02 18.92 2.40
N PHE A 190 27.01 19.59 1.82
CA PHE A 190 26.22 20.57 2.54
C PHE A 190 25.29 19.86 3.57
N PRO A 191 24.86 20.54 4.64
CA PRO A 191 25.16 21.93 5.01
C PRO A 191 26.47 22.12 5.80
N THR A 192 27.09 21.04 6.31
CA THR A 192 28.27 21.13 7.19
C THR A 192 29.57 21.44 6.47
N LEU A 193 29.60 21.24 5.14
CA LEU A 193 30.79 21.35 4.30
C LEU A 193 31.91 20.38 4.70
N ASP A 194 31.54 19.25 5.33
CA ASP A 194 32.46 18.15 5.60
C ASP A 194 32.99 17.54 4.31
N CYS A 195 34.21 17.03 4.34
CA CYS A 195 34.75 16.23 3.25
C CYS A 195 33.92 14.94 3.07
N SER A 196 33.45 14.68 1.85
CA SER A 196 32.57 13.53 1.59
C SER A 196 33.25 12.20 1.89
N ALA A 197 34.53 12.09 1.53
CA ALA A 197 35.32 10.90 1.81
C ALA A 197 35.46 10.63 3.31
N CYS A 198 35.54 11.66 4.16
CA CYS A 198 35.68 11.49 5.61
C CYS A 198 34.49 10.77 6.26
N ILE A 199 33.29 10.95 5.71
CA ILE A 199 32.07 10.34 6.26
C ILE A 199 31.66 9.07 5.51
N LEU A 200 32.02 8.95 4.23
CA LEU A 200 31.64 7.80 3.40
C LEU A 200 32.64 6.65 3.51
N THR A 201 33.95 6.93 3.52
CA THR A 201 35.00 5.89 3.50
C THR A 201 34.92 4.93 4.67
N PRO A 202 34.66 5.37 5.93
CA PRO A 202 34.46 4.45 7.04
C PRO A 202 33.32 3.46 6.75
N LYS A 203 32.17 3.94 6.26
CA LYS A 203 31.02 3.10 5.91
C LYS A 203 31.31 2.13 4.76
N MET A 204 32.11 2.56 3.77
CA MET A 204 32.56 1.67 2.68
C MET A 204 33.47 0.56 3.21
N SER A 205 34.31 0.85 4.21
CA SER A 205 35.14 -0.16 4.88
C SER A 205 34.30 -1.12 5.72
N ASP A 206 33.35 -0.59 6.48
CA ASP A 206 32.46 -1.38 7.33
C ASP A 206 31.66 -2.37 6.47
N VAL A 207 31.02 -1.90 5.40
CA VAL A 207 30.22 -2.76 4.51
C VAL A 207 31.05 -3.83 3.80
N GLY A 208 32.34 -3.56 3.55
CA GLY A 208 33.27 -4.49 2.92
C GLY A 208 33.81 -5.57 3.86
N SER A 209 33.72 -5.37 5.18
CA SER A 209 34.25 -6.27 6.20
C SER A 209 33.18 -6.86 7.13
N HIS A 210 31.94 -6.42 7.02
CA HIS A 210 30.85 -6.85 7.90
C HIS A 210 30.49 -8.35 7.72
N PRO A 211 30.43 -9.16 8.78
CA PRO A 211 30.25 -10.62 8.69
C PRO A 211 28.90 -11.04 8.09
N TYR A 212 27.85 -10.25 8.28
CA TYR A 212 26.51 -10.51 7.74
C TYR A 212 26.27 -9.92 6.35
N ILE A 213 27.25 -9.23 5.74
CA ILE A 213 27.11 -8.63 4.41
C ILE A 213 27.92 -9.40 3.37
N GLU A 214 27.26 -9.81 2.31
CA GLU A 214 27.90 -10.33 1.11
C GLU A 214 27.95 -9.25 0.03
N LEU A 215 29.09 -8.58 -0.04
CA LEU A 215 29.32 -7.52 -1.01
C LEU A 215 29.72 -8.11 -2.38
N MET A 216 28.91 -7.82 -3.39
CA MET A 216 29.11 -8.19 -4.78
C MET A 216 29.31 -6.92 -5.63
N THR A 217 30.52 -6.37 -5.61
CA THR A 217 30.91 -5.29 -6.53
C THR A 217 31.17 -5.83 -7.93
N TYR A 218 31.02 -4.96 -8.93
CA TYR A 218 31.07 -5.31 -10.34
C TYR A 218 30.04 -6.39 -10.72
N SER A 219 28.85 -6.31 -10.14
CA SER A 219 27.77 -7.29 -10.31
C SER A 219 26.43 -6.61 -10.54
N GLU A 220 25.56 -7.24 -11.33
CA GLU A 220 24.25 -6.68 -11.69
C GLU A 220 23.14 -7.69 -11.44
N VAL A 221 22.01 -7.21 -10.92
CA VAL A 221 20.78 -8.00 -10.89
C VAL A 221 20.22 -8.06 -12.31
N VAL A 222 20.08 -9.27 -12.87
CA VAL A 222 19.61 -9.48 -14.25
C VAL A 222 18.20 -10.05 -14.33
N ASP A 223 17.70 -10.63 -13.24
CA ASP A 223 16.37 -11.23 -13.20
C ASP A 223 15.88 -11.31 -11.75
N VAL A 224 14.60 -11.01 -11.53
CA VAL A 224 13.91 -11.10 -10.23
C VAL A 224 12.58 -11.79 -10.45
N ALA A 225 12.40 -12.96 -9.84
CA ALA A 225 11.17 -13.72 -9.87
C ALA A 225 10.64 -13.97 -8.44
N GLY A 226 9.36 -14.32 -8.32
CA GLY A 226 8.71 -14.63 -7.05
C GLY A 226 7.85 -13.50 -6.50
N PHE A 227 7.65 -13.48 -5.19
CA PHE A 227 6.81 -12.51 -4.48
C PHE A 227 7.42 -12.20 -3.11
N VAL A 228 6.81 -11.27 -2.36
CA VAL A 228 7.28 -10.83 -1.04
C VAL A 228 7.64 -12.02 -0.14
N GLY A 229 8.88 -12.04 0.35
CA GLY A 229 9.44 -13.11 1.20
C GLY A 229 9.96 -14.34 0.46
N ASN A 230 9.66 -14.51 -0.83
CA ASN A 230 10.04 -15.68 -1.63
C ASN A 230 10.64 -15.27 -3.00
N PHE A 231 11.59 -14.34 -2.99
CA PHE A 231 12.26 -13.90 -4.20
C PHE A 231 13.35 -14.89 -4.63
N LYS A 232 13.46 -15.09 -5.95
CA LYS A 232 14.59 -15.74 -6.62
C LYS A 232 15.25 -14.72 -7.53
N VAL A 233 16.48 -14.35 -7.19
CA VAL A 233 17.23 -13.30 -7.90
C VAL A 233 18.43 -13.91 -8.60
N LYS A 234 18.65 -13.54 -9.87
CA LYS A 234 19.87 -13.89 -10.61
C LYS A 234 20.79 -12.68 -10.64
N ILE A 235 22.04 -12.90 -10.23
CA ILE A 235 23.07 -11.87 -10.19
C ILE A 235 24.18 -12.26 -11.17
N LYS A 236 24.46 -11.38 -12.13
CA LYS A 236 25.58 -11.53 -13.06
C LYS A 236 26.81 -10.84 -12.45
N LYS A 237 27.75 -11.64 -11.97
CA LYS A 237 29.08 -11.16 -11.58
C LYS A 237 29.92 -10.95 -12.84
N LYS A 238 30.31 -9.70 -13.13
CA LYS A 238 31.11 -9.36 -14.31
C LYS A 238 32.57 -9.82 -14.10
N ALA A 239 33.20 -10.31 -15.18
CA ALA A 239 34.58 -10.76 -15.14
C ALA A 239 35.53 -9.56 -15.00
N ARG A 240 36.38 -9.56 -13.96
CA ARG A 240 37.34 -8.46 -13.72
C ARG A 240 38.63 -8.60 -14.53
N TYR A 241 38.96 -9.81 -14.98
CA TYR A 241 40.20 -10.13 -15.71
C TYR A 241 41.50 -9.76 -14.96
N VAL A 242 41.46 -9.77 -13.63
CA VAL A 242 42.60 -9.53 -12.73
C VAL A 242 42.59 -10.51 -11.58
#